data_AF-A0A7X0HVZ5-F1
#
_entry.id   AF-A0A7X0HVZ5-F1
#
_cell.length_a   1.000
_cell.length_b   1.000
_cell.length_c   1.000
_cell.angle_alpha   90.00
_cell.angle_beta   90.00
_cell.angle_gamma   90.00
#
_symmetry.space_group_name_H-M   'P 1'
#
loop_
_entity.id
_entity.type
_entity.pdbx_description
1 polymer ?
#
loop_
_entity_poly.entity_id
_entity_poly.type
_entity_poly.pdbx_seq_one_letter_code
_entity_poly.pdbx_strand_id
1 'polypeptide(L)'
;MILFEFKNYHSSEIGKEEVLQTKNYLTAPMGKLAIICSTKVPNNATHIKRNIIYSDNGTVILFLTKDKLIEMLYIKERGENPADLIMDEIEMFYLQHE
;
A
#
# COMPACT_ATOMS: atom_id res chain seq x y z
N MET A 1 2.29 14.89 2.89
CA MET A 1 1.22 14.16 3.61
C MET A 1 1.04 12.83 2.90
N ILE A 2 0.92 11.70 3.60
CA ILE A 2 0.75 10.38 2.95
C ILE A 2 -0.67 9.91 3.23
N LEU A 3 -1.38 9.46 2.19
CA LEU A 3 -2.73 8.92 2.35
C LEU A 3 -2.66 7.49 2.90
N PHE A 4 -3.32 7.25 4.03
CA PHE A 4 -3.59 5.91 4.55
C PHE A 4 -5.07 5.59 4.43
N GLU A 5 -5.39 4.43 3.87
CA GLU A 5 -6.74 3.88 3.83
C GLU A 5 -6.78 2.56 4.58
N PHE A 6 -7.72 2.43 5.52
CA PHE A 6 -7.84 1.24 6.37
C PHE A 6 -9.03 0.38 5.93
N LYS A 7 -8.76 -0.87 5.56
CA LYS A 7 -9.75 -1.85 5.12
C LYS A 7 -9.71 -3.09 6.03
N ASN A 8 -10.52 -3.07 7.09
CA ASN A 8 -10.61 -4.18 8.05
C ASN A 8 -11.72 -5.15 7.64
N TYR A 9 -11.48 -5.93 6.58
CA TYR A 9 -12.46 -6.89 6.08
C TYR A 9 -12.32 -8.24 6.76
N HIS A 10 -13.47 -8.83 7.14
CA HIS A 10 -13.53 -10.18 7.70
C HIS A 10 -13.64 -11.24 6.59
N SER A 11 -14.59 -11.05 5.67
CA SER A 11 -14.92 -11.98 4.58
C SER A 11 -14.62 -11.46 3.17
N SER A 12 -14.54 -10.14 2.99
CA SER A 12 -14.30 -9.52 1.68
C SER A 12 -12.82 -9.43 1.33
N GLU A 13 -12.50 -9.54 0.04
CA GLU A 13 -11.14 -9.32 -0.48
C GLU A 13 -10.83 -7.83 -0.67
N ILE A 14 -9.54 -7.49 -0.84
CA ILE A 14 -9.14 -6.20 -1.41
C ILE A 14 -9.12 -6.34 -2.93
N GLY A 15 -10.03 -5.64 -3.58
CA GLY A 15 -10.26 -5.69 -5.01
C GLY A 15 -9.77 -4.45 -5.75
N LYS A 16 -10.10 -4.40 -7.04
CA LYS A 16 -9.79 -3.28 -7.93
C LYS A 16 -10.48 -1.98 -7.51
N GLU A 17 -11.64 -2.09 -6.88
CA GLU A 17 -12.45 -0.94 -6.45
C GLU A 17 -11.76 -0.17 -5.33
N GLU A 18 -11.20 -0.87 -4.35
CA GLU A 18 -10.44 -0.26 -3.27
C GLU A 18 -9.25 0.54 -3.81
N VAL A 19 -8.49 -0.02 -4.75
CA VAL A 19 -7.35 0.69 -5.36
C VAL A 19 -7.81 1.94 -6.12
N LEU A 20 -8.93 1.86 -6.84
CA LEU A 20 -9.48 3.00 -7.58
C LEU A 20 -9.99 4.09 -6.62
N GLN A 21 -10.65 3.68 -5.54
CA GLN A 21 -11.13 4.55 -4.47
C GLN A 21 -9.96 5.28 -3.82
N THR A 22 -8.92 4.57 -3.39
CA THR A 22 -7.69 5.16 -2.81
C THR A 22 -7.07 6.18 -3.77
N LYS A 23 -6.97 5.84 -5.06
CA LYS A 23 -6.44 6.76 -6.09
C LYS A 23 -7.28 8.04 -6.21
N ASN A 24 -8.60 7.96 -6.05
CA ASN A 24 -9.48 9.12 -6.16
C ASN A 24 -9.45 10.02 -4.92
N TYR A 25 -8.98 9.50 -3.78
CA TYR A 25 -8.76 10.30 -2.57
C TYR A 25 -7.46 11.10 -2.59
N LEU A 26 -6.48 10.71 -3.41
CA LEU A 26 -5.26 11.47 -3.58
C LEU A 26 -5.54 12.81 -4.28
N THR A 27 -5.08 13.88 -3.65
CA THR A 27 -5.07 15.23 -4.21
C THR A 27 -3.64 15.68 -4.46
N ALA A 28 -3.42 16.64 -5.38
CA ALA A 28 -2.07 17.09 -5.71
C ALA A 28 -1.19 17.48 -4.50
N PRO A 29 -1.70 18.14 -3.44
CA PRO A 29 -0.90 18.44 -2.23
C PRO A 29 -0.45 17.22 -1.42
N MET A 30 -1.07 16.05 -1.62
CA MET A 30 -0.72 14.79 -0.94
C MET A 30 0.45 14.08 -1.60
N GLY A 31 0.84 14.46 -2.82
CA GLY A 31 1.83 13.72 -3.59
C GLY A 31 1.26 12.44 -4.20
N LYS A 32 2.14 11.46 -4.45
CA LYS A 32 1.85 10.27 -5.27
C LYS A 32 2.00 8.95 -4.53
N LEU A 33 2.01 8.97 -3.20
CA LEU A 33 2.09 7.76 -2.37
C LEU A 33 0.80 7.61 -1.57
N ALA A 34 0.17 6.44 -1.69
CA ALA A 34 -0.90 6.00 -0.81
C ALA A 34 -0.62 4.60 -0.27
N ILE A 35 -1.20 4.30 0.89
CA ILE A 35 -1.03 3.03 1.59
C ILE A 35 -2.40 2.48 1.96
N ILE A 36 -2.70 1.29 1.47
CA ILE A 36 -3.89 0.52 1.87
C ILE A 36 -3.46 -0.45 2.96
N CYS A 37 -3.93 -0.20 4.18
CA CYS A 37 -3.74 -1.06 5.33
C CYS A 37 -4.90 -2.05 5.41
N SER A 38 -4.62 -3.34 5.30
CA SER A 38 -5.66 -4.37 5.16
C SER A 38 -5.37 -5.63 5.97
N THR A 39 -6.43 -6.28 6.46
CA THR A 39 -6.36 -7.62 7.06
C THR A 39 -6.24 -8.74 6.02
N LYS A 40 -6.43 -8.43 4.74
CA LYS A 40 -6.42 -9.37 3.61
C LYS A 40 -5.34 -9.02 2.60
N VAL A 41 -4.77 -10.05 1.98
CA VAL A 41 -3.82 -9.91 0.88
C VAL A 41 -4.60 -9.55 -0.39
N PRO A 42 -4.15 -8.54 -1.17
CA PRO A 42 -4.75 -8.23 -2.47
C PRO A 42 -4.56 -9.40 -3.46
N ASN A 43 -5.56 -9.62 -4.32
CA ASN A 43 -5.45 -10.61 -5.39
C ASN A 43 -4.64 -10.10 -6.59
N ASN A 44 -4.25 -11.00 -7.50
CA ASN A 44 -3.43 -10.63 -8.68
C ASN A 44 -4.08 -9.54 -9.55
N ALA A 45 -5.41 -9.59 -9.72
CA ALA A 45 -6.13 -8.62 -10.53
C ALA A 45 -6.07 -7.21 -9.92
N THR A 46 -5.93 -7.12 -8.60
CA THR A 46 -5.75 -5.88 -7.84
C THR A 46 -4.34 -5.32 -8.00
N HIS A 47 -3.32 -6.17 -7.99
CA HIS A 47 -1.94 -5.78 -8.33
C HIS A 47 -1.85 -5.24 -9.75
N ILE A 48 -2.48 -5.89 -10.74
CA ILE A 48 -2.52 -5.40 -12.12
C ILE A 48 -3.15 -4.00 -12.17
N LYS A 49 -4.26 -3.77 -11.45
CA LYS A 49 -4.91 -2.46 -11.44
C LYS A 49 -4.04 -1.38 -10.80
N ARG A 50 -3.36 -1.69 -9.70
CA ARG A 50 -2.36 -0.81 -9.06
C ARG A 50 -1.25 -0.45 -10.06
N ASN A 51 -0.72 -1.42 -10.80
CA ASN A 51 0.36 -1.18 -11.75
C ASN A 51 -0.08 -0.27 -12.90
N ILE A 52 -1.31 -0.44 -13.41
CA ILE A 52 -1.89 0.47 -14.41
C ILE A 52 -1.95 1.91 -13.87
N ILE A 53 -2.40 2.11 -12.63
CA ILE A 53 -2.44 3.44 -12.00
C ILE A 53 -1.04 4.08 -11.92
N TYR A 54 -0.03 3.27 -11.60
CA TYR A 54 1.35 3.72 -11.59
C TYR A 54 1.83 4.12 -13.00
N SER A 55 1.60 3.29 -14.02
CA SER A 55 1.93 3.61 -15.41
C SER A 55 1.23 4.88 -15.92
N ASP A 56 -0.02 5.11 -15.52
CA ASP A 56 -0.83 6.22 -16.01
C ASP A 56 -0.37 7.58 -15.45
N ASN A 57 0.00 7.65 -14.17
CA ASN A 57 0.26 8.93 -13.51
C ASN A 57 1.35 8.92 -12.43
N GLY A 58 2.06 7.80 -12.25
CA GLY A 58 3.15 7.65 -11.29
C GLY A 58 2.69 7.51 -9.84
N THR A 59 1.41 7.23 -9.59
CA THR A 59 0.91 6.98 -8.23
C THR A 59 1.32 5.59 -7.75
N VAL A 60 2.03 5.54 -6.63
CA VAL A 60 2.40 4.32 -5.92
C VAL A 60 1.35 4.04 -4.85
N ILE A 61 0.76 2.84 -4.89
CA ILE A 61 -0.16 2.36 -3.85
C ILE A 61 0.42 1.09 -3.25
N LEU A 62 0.81 1.17 -1.98
CA LEU A 62 1.34 0.03 -1.23
C LEU A 62 0.23 -0.71 -0.48
N PHE A 63 0.45 -2.00 -0.24
CA PHE A 63 -0.42 -2.81 0.60
C PHE A 63 0.35 -3.19 1.88
N LEU A 64 -0.12 -2.65 3.01
CA LEU A 64 0.32 -3.08 4.34
C LEU A 64 -0.68 -4.11 4.88
N THR A 65 -0.31 -5.38 4.74
CA THR A 65 -1.11 -6.49 5.26
C THR A 65 -0.85 -6.68 6.76
N LYS A 66 -1.68 -7.48 7.42
CA LYS A 66 -1.51 -7.85 8.83
C LYS A 66 -0.09 -8.30 9.17
N ASP A 67 0.53 -9.12 8.32
CA ASP A 67 1.88 -9.65 8.58
C ASP A 67 2.93 -8.54 8.58
N LYS A 68 2.81 -7.55 7.68
CA LYS A 68 3.69 -6.38 7.66
C LYS A 68 3.48 -5.49 8.89
N LEU A 69 2.23 -5.33 9.35
CA LEU A 69 1.96 -4.60 10.59
C LEU A 69 2.57 -5.30 11.81
N ILE A 70 2.52 -6.63 11.85
CA ILE A 70 3.17 -7.42 12.90
C ILE A 70 4.69 -7.20 12.85
N GLU A 71 5.31 -7.23 11.67
CA GLU A 71 6.74 -6.96 11.53
C GLU A 71 7.09 -5.53 11.96
N MET A 72 6.28 -4.54 11.59
CA MET A 72 6.44 -3.16 12.06
C MET A 72 6.40 -3.05 13.60
N LEU A 73 5.58 -3.85 14.27
CA LEU A 73 5.56 -3.91 15.74
C LEU A 73 6.85 -4.52 16.29
N TYR A 74 7.35 -5.61 15.70
CA TYR A 74 8.62 -6.20 16.11
C TYR A 74 9.82 -5.27 15.87
N ILE A 75 9.88 -4.57 14.74
CA ILE A 75 10.88 -3.51 14.47
C ILE A 75 10.84 -2.47 15.60
N LYS A 76 9.64 -2.01 15.97
CA LYS A 76 9.45 -1.06 17.07
C LYS A 76 9.94 -1.61 18.42
N GLU A 77 9.64 -2.88 18.73
CA GLU A 77 10.04 -3.53 19.98
C GLU A 77 11.56 -3.67 20.11
N ARG A 78 12.28 -3.79 18.99
CA ARG A 78 13.75 -3.78 18.96
C ARG A 78 14.37 -2.39 19.10
N GLY A 79 13.56 -1.33 19.10
CA GLY A 79 14.02 0.07 19.14
C GLY A 79 14.43 0.63 17.77
N GLU A 80 14.07 -0.06 16.69
CA GLU A 80 14.28 0.37 15.30
C GLU A 80 13.07 1.19 14.80
N ASN A 81 13.19 1.80 13.62
CA ASN A 81 12.13 2.62 13.02
C ASN A 81 11.21 1.78 12.09
N PRO A 82 9.92 1.57 12.43
CA PRO A 82 9.02 0.76 11.60
C PRO A 82 8.76 1.34 10.20
N ALA A 83 9.00 2.64 10.00
CA ALA A 83 8.87 3.26 8.68
C ALA A 83 9.91 2.74 7.69
N ASP A 84 11.01 2.13 8.15
CA ASP A 84 12.03 1.54 7.29
C ASP A 84 11.43 0.39 6.45
N LEU A 85 10.52 -0.41 7.03
CA LEU A 85 9.77 -1.42 6.27
C LEU A 85 8.93 -0.81 5.13
N ILE A 86 8.37 0.39 5.34
CA ILE A 86 7.61 1.09 4.29
C ILE A 86 8.57 1.52 3.17
N MET A 87 9.78 1.96 3.50
CA MET A 87 10.79 2.31 2.51
C MET A 87 11.21 1.08 1.69
N ASP A 88 11.46 -0.05 2.34
CA ASP A 88 11.77 -1.32 1.67
C ASP A 88 10.65 -1.73 0.69
N GLU A 89 9.39 -1.52 1.07
CA GLU A 89 8.23 -1.80 0.22
C GLU A 89 8.12 -0.86 -0.99
N ILE A 90 8.55 0.40 -0.85
CA ILE A 90 8.65 1.34 -1.96
C ILE A 90 9.76 0.90 -2.92
N GLU A 91 10.92 0.54 -2.40
CA GLU A 91 12.06 0.06 -3.21
C GLU A 91 11.70 -1.22 -3.96
N MET A 92 11.10 -2.18 -3.26
CA MET A 92 10.59 -3.42 -3.87
C MET A 92 9.54 -3.14 -4.94
N PHE A 93 8.66 -2.16 -4.71
CA PHE A 93 7.70 -1.74 -5.73
C PHE A 93 8.43 -1.26 -6.98
N TYR A 94 9.43 -0.38 -6.87
CA TYR A 94 10.15 0.13 -8.03
C TYR A 94 10.95 -0.96 -8.76
N LEU A 95 11.62 -1.87 -8.05
CA LEU A 95 12.34 -3.00 -8.65
C LEU A 95 11.43 -3.93 -9.46
N GLN A 96 10.14 -4.03 -9.12
CA GLN A 96 9.17 -4.81 -9.87
C GLN A 96 8.63 -4.08 -11.12
N HIS A 97 8.94 -2.80 -11.29
CA HIS A 97 8.44 -1.94 -12.37
C HIS A 97 9.55 -1.35 -13.25
N GLU A 98 10.81 -1.72 -13.01
CA GLU A 98 11.90 -1.64 -13.99
C GLU A 98 11.77 -2.78 -15.01
#